data_AF-A0A6J6DQ02-F1
#
_entry.id   AF-A0A6J6DQ02-F1
#
_cell.length_a   1.000
_cell.length_b   1.000
_cell.length_c   1.000
_cell.angle_alpha   90.00
_cell.angle_beta   90.00
_cell.angle_gamma   90.00
#
_symmetry.space_group_name_H-M   'P 1'
#
loop_
_entity.id
_entity.type
_entity.pdbx_description
1 polymer ?
#
loop_
_entity_poly.entity_id
_entity_poly.type
_entity_poly.pdbx_seq_one_letter_code
_entity_poly.pdbx_strand_id
1 'polypeptide(L)'
;MYGGADNTEVIGVFDWEMVSLGNSESDLGWWVFLQQFSIESAGATLLPGMLDRAQTIALWEELMGRPATNVDFYEILAGFQFCLVMVKLAEMFVAESGDPAVGAMATYNPVAAITARLLGIEVPGLADVLKRS
;
A
#
# COMPACT_ATOMS: atom_id res chain seq x y z
N MET A 1 -33.39 7.05 -10.72
CA MET A 1 -32.93 5.69 -11.04
C MET A 1 -31.50 5.84 -11.53
N TYR A 2 -30.51 5.52 -10.71
CA TYR A 2 -29.12 5.41 -11.15
C TYR A 2 -28.83 3.92 -11.25
N GLY A 3 -28.18 3.49 -12.34
CA GLY A 3 -27.83 2.09 -12.59
C GLY A 3 -27.95 1.73 -14.07
N GLY A 4 -26.87 1.98 -14.84
CA GLY A 4 -26.57 1.20 -16.03
C GLY A 4 -26.32 -0.28 -15.67
N ALA A 5 -26.21 -1.14 -16.68
CA ALA A 5 -26.34 -2.60 -16.59
C ALA A 5 -25.47 -3.31 -15.52
N ASP A 6 -24.37 -2.70 -15.07
CA ASP A 6 -23.42 -3.32 -14.12
C ASP A 6 -23.28 -2.57 -12.78
N ASN A 7 -23.97 -1.43 -12.60
CA ASN A 7 -23.96 -0.61 -11.36
C ASN A 7 -22.56 -0.29 -10.80
N THR A 8 -21.58 0.00 -11.68
CA THR A 8 -20.16 0.27 -11.36
C THR A 8 -19.79 1.75 -11.27
N GLU A 9 -20.77 2.66 -11.32
CA GLU A 9 -20.53 4.10 -11.25
C GLU A 9 -20.12 4.55 -9.83
N VAL A 10 -19.09 5.39 -9.73
CA VAL A 10 -18.64 5.96 -8.46
C VAL A 10 -19.65 7.00 -7.97
N ILE A 11 -20.29 6.74 -6.83
CA ILE A 11 -21.28 7.64 -6.21
C ILE A 11 -20.76 8.39 -4.97
N GLY A 12 -19.54 8.06 -4.51
CA GLY A 12 -18.93 8.69 -3.34
C GLY A 12 -17.48 8.28 -3.17
N VAL A 13 -16.68 9.20 -2.61
CA VAL A 13 -15.28 8.99 -2.23
C VAL A 13 -15.17 9.26 -0.73
N PHE A 14 -14.61 8.30 0.01
CA PHE A 14 -14.51 8.32 1.46
C PHE A 14 -13.05 8.28 1.90
N ASP A 15 -12.83 8.31 3.21
CA ASP A 15 -11.51 8.16 3.82
C ASP A 15 -10.54 9.32 3.53
N TRP A 16 -11.01 10.54 3.81
CA TRP A 16 -10.26 11.79 3.61
C TRP A 16 -9.31 12.12 4.77
N GLU A 17 -9.03 11.19 5.69
CA GLU A 17 -8.22 11.48 6.89
C GLU A 17 -6.75 11.78 6.57
N MET A 18 -6.28 11.34 5.40
CA MET A 18 -4.92 11.58 4.89
C MET A 18 -4.85 12.65 3.79
N VAL A 19 -5.91 13.45 3.59
CA VAL A 19 -5.94 14.49 2.54
C VAL A 19 -4.84 15.53 2.77
N SER A 20 -4.11 15.88 1.71
CA SER A 20 -3.03 16.86 1.76
C SER A 20 -2.85 17.59 0.42
N LEU A 21 -2.07 18.67 0.43
CA LEU A 21 -1.62 19.34 -0.79
C LEU A 21 -0.22 18.83 -1.15
N GLY A 22 -0.07 18.24 -2.32
CA GLY A 22 1.18 17.65 -2.79
C GLY A 22 1.19 17.37 -4.30
N ASN A 23 2.24 16.70 -4.77
CA ASN A 23 2.28 16.23 -6.15
C ASN A 23 1.28 15.10 -6.35
N SER A 24 0.55 15.10 -7.46
CA SER A 24 -0.47 14.08 -7.73
C SER A 24 0.11 12.66 -7.89
N GLU A 25 1.41 12.52 -8.15
CA GLU A 25 2.09 11.22 -8.09
C GLU A 25 2.07 10.58 -6.69
N SER A 26 1.82 11.36 -5.62
CA SER A 26 1.65 10.82 -4.27
C SER A 26 0.50 9.82 -4.19
N ASP A 27 -0.65 10.17 -4.77
CA ASP A 27 -1.82 9.29 -4.79
C ASP A 27 -1.61 8.09 -5.74
N LEU A 28 -0.91 8.30 -6.87
CA LEU A 28 -0.55 7.22 -7.77
C LEU A 28 0.39 6.21 -7.10
N GLY A 29 1.41 6.69 -6.39
CA GLY A 29 2.35 5.87 -5.62
C GLY A 29 1.64 5.07 -4.54
N TRP A 30 0.70 5.70 -3.82
CA TRP A 30 -0.16 5.02 -2.84
C TRP A 30 -1.02 3.93 -3.48
N TRP A 31 -1.64 4.21 -4.62
CA TRP A 31 -2.49 3.25 -5.34
C TRP A 31 -1.72 2.01 -5.79
N VAL A 32 -0.56 2.18 -6.46
CA VAL A 32 0.23 1.04 -6.95
C VAL A 32 0.82 0.22 -5.80
N PHE A 33 1.24 0.88 -4.71
CA PHE A 33 1.72 0.19 -3.51
C PHE A 33 0.61 -0.65 -2.88
N LEU A 34 -0.58 -0.09 -2.68
CA LEU A 34 -1.71 -0.81 -2.08
C LEU A 34 -2.17 -2.00 -2.92
N GLN A 35 -2.16 -1.87 -4.24
CA GLN A 35 -2.47 -3.00 -5.12
C GLN A 35 -1.46 -4.13 -4.94
N GLN A 36 -0.16 -3.83 -4.94
CA GLN A 36 0.89 -4.82 -4.72
C GLN A 36 0.75 -5.49 -3.34
N PHE A 37 0.56 -4.69 -2.29
CA PHE A 37 0.32 -5.18 -0.93
C PHE A 37 -0.90 -6.10 -0.86
N SER A 38 -2.01 -5.73 -1.50
CA SER A 38 -3.25 -6.51 -1.46
C SER A 38 -3.09 -7.86 -2.16
N ILE A 39 -2.43 -7.88 -3.32
CA ILE A 39 -2.16 -9.10 -4.08
C ILE A 39 -1.23 -10.03 -3.28
N GLU A 40 -0.12 -9.51 -2.77
CA GLU A 40 0.85 -10.32 -2.01
C GLU A 40 0.27 -10.86 -0.70
N SER A 41 -0.45 -10.02 0.05
CA SER A 41 -1.03 -10.42 1.34
C SER A 41 -2.14 -11.47 1.17
N ALA A 42 -2.82 -11.48 0.03
CA ALA A 42 -3.79 -12.51 -0.32
C ALA A 42 -3.14 -13.79 -0.88
N GLY A 43 -1.83 -13.81 -1.12
CA GLY A 43 -1.15 -14.89 -1.86
C GLY A 43 -1.70 -15.06 -3.28
N ALA A 44 -2.25 -13.98 -3.85
CA ALA A 44 -2.94 -13.98 -5.12
C ALA A 44 -1.99 -13.58 -6.27
N THR A 45 -2.48 -13.71 -7.49
CA THR A 45 -1.91 -13.06 -8.67
C THR A 45 -2.85 -11.97 -9.14
N LEU A 46 -2.34 -11.06 -9.98
CA LEU A 46 -3.18 -10.06 -10.64
C LEU A 46 -4.34 -10.75 -11.38
N LEU A 47 -5.57 -10.31 -11.09
CA LEU A 47 -6.77 -10.91 -11.68
C LEU A 47 -6.98 -10.42 -13.12
N PRO A 48 -7.58 -11.24 -14.00
CA PRO A 48 -7.95 -10.80 -15.34
C PRO A 48 -8.80 -9.53 -15.30
N GLY A 49 -8.43 -8.52 -16.11
CA GLY A 49 -9.11 -7.24 -16.18
C GLY A 49 -8.58 -6.17 -15.21
N MET A 50 -7.74 -6.54 -14.25
CA MET A 50 -6.99 -5.54 -13.46
C MET A 50 -5.77 -5.05 -14.24
N LEU A 51 -5.50 -3.76 -14.13
CA LEU A 51 -4.28 -3.17 -14.68
C LEU A 51 -3.10 -3.53 -13.80
N ASP A 52 -1.97 -3.92 -14.41
CA ASP A 52 -0.71 -4.01 -13.68
C ASP A 52 -0.15 -2.62 -13.34
N ARG A 53 0.99 -2.57 -12.66
CA ARG A 53 1.65 -1.31 -12.28
C ARG A 53 1.96 -0.42 -13.48
N ALA A 54 2.50 -0.98 -14.56
CA ALA A 54 2.90 -0.22 -15.74
C ALA A 54 1.67 0.30 -16.51
N GLN A 55 0.63 -0.51 -16.62
CA GLN A 55 -0.64 -0.14 -17.25
C GLN A 55 -1.38 0.93 -16.43
N THR A 56 -1.34 0.84 -15.09
CA THR A 56 -1.92 1.87 -14.21
C THR A 56 -1.21 3.21 -14.37
N ILE A 57 0.13 3.20 -14.40
CA ILE A 57 0.92 4.43 -14.63
C ILE A 57 0.64 5.00 -16.02
N ALA A 58 0.61 4.16 -17.07
CA ALA A 58 0.34 4.62 -18.43
C ALA A 58 -1.05 5.26 -18.57
N LEU A 59 -2.08 4.66 -17.97
CA LEU A 59 -3.43 5.24 -17.95
C LEU A 59 -3.44 6.57 -17.21
N TRP A 60 -2.75 6.65 -16.07
CA TRP A 60 -2.64 7.90 -15.32
C TRP A 60 -1.93 8.99 -16.13
N GLU A 61 -0.83 8.67 -16.82
CA GLU A 61 -0.09 9.63 -17.66
C GLU A 61 -0.93 10.13 -18.84
N GLU A 62 -1.72 9.24 -19.47
CA GLU A 62 -2.68 9.59 -20.53
C GLU A 62 -3.72 10.59 -20.02
N LEU A 63 -4.35 10.29 -18.87
CA LEU A 63 -5.40 11.14 -18.29
C LEU A 63 -4.85 12.48 -17.78
N MET A 64 -3.63 12.49 -17.25
CA MET A 64 -2.99 13.70 -16.72
C MET A 64 -2.30 14.55 -17.80
N GLY A 65 -2.06 13.99 -18.99
CA GLY A 65 -1.35 14.66 -20.08
C GLY A 65 0.12 14.96 -19.78
N ARG A 66 0.73 14.25 -18.83
CA ARG A 66 2.12 14.44 -18.38
C ARG A 66 2.74 13.14 -17.84
N PRO A 67 4.08 12.99 -17.89
CA PRO A 67 4.74 11.81 -17.33
C PRO A 67 4.72 11.80 -15.80
N ALA A 68 4.63 10.60 -15.22
CA ALA A 68 4.68 10.31 -13.79
C ALA A 68 6.14 10.19 -13.30
N THR A 69 6.91 11.26 -13.50
CA THR A 69 8.39 11.25 -13.42
C THR A 69 8.92 10.74 -12.07
N ASN A 70 8.21 11.00 -10.98
CA ASN A 70 8.66 10.71 -9.62
C ASN A 70 7.86 9.58 -8.95
N VAL A 71 7.10 8.77 -9.70
CA VAL A 71 6.20 7.76 -9.13
C VAL A 71 6.94 6.75 -8.25
N ASP A 72 8.15 6.34 -8.61
CA ASP A 72 8.95 5.39 -7.82
C ASP A 72 9.26 5.93 -6.42
N PHE A 73 9.59 7.22 -6.31
CA PHE A 73 9.79 7.88 -5.02
C PHE A 73 8.51 7.88 -4.19
N TYR A 74 7.37 8.18 -4.81
CA TYR A 74 6.07 8.23 -4.12
C TYR A 74 5.56 6.84 -3.71
N GLU A 75 5.87 5.80 -4.47
CA GLU A 75 5.56 4.41 -4.09
C GLU A 75 6.37 3.99 -2.85
N ILE A 76 7.66 4.37 -2.77
CA ILE A 76 8.47 4.16 -1.56
C ILE A 76 7.91 4.96 -0.39
N LEU A 77 7.51 6.21 -0.60
CA LEU A 77 6.92 7.06 0.44
C LEU A 77 5.61 6.47 0.97
N ALA A 78 4.75 5.96 0.09
CA ALA A 78 3.53 5.26 0.45
C ALA A 78 3.82 4.04 1.34
N GLY A 79 4.80 3.23 0.95
CA GLY A 79 5.24 2.10 1.76
C GLY A 79 5.75 2.50 3.15
N PHE A 80 6.51 3.60 3.23
CA PHE A 80 6.94 4.16 4.52
C PHE A 80 5.77 4.63 5.38
N GLN A 81 4.83 5.38 4.82
CA GLN A 81 3.63 5.85 5.53
C GLN A 81 2.80 4.67 6.03
N PHE A 82 2.63 3.64 5.21
CA PHE A 82 1.85 2.47 5.59
C PHE A 82 2.57 1.63 6.66
N CYS A 83 3.91 1.59 6.68
CA CYS A 83 4.66 1.02 7.82
C CYS A 83 4.32 1.72 9.14
N LEU A 84 4.16 3.05 9.16
CA LEU A 84 3.77 3.78 10.37
C LEU A 84 2.37 3.40 10.85
N VAL A 85 1.43 3.21 9.92
CA VAL A 85 0.08 2.69 10.24
C VAL A 85 0.19 1.28 10.85
N MET A 86 1.00 0.39 10.28
CA MET A 86 1.18 -0.96 10.81
C MET A 86 1.78 -0.98 12.22
N VAL A 87 2.72 -0.09 12.53
CA VAL A 87 3.23 0.11 13.90
C VAL A 87 2.08 0.51 14.82
N LYS A 88 1.23 1.46 14.40
CA LYS A 88 0.12 1.91 15.25
C LYS A 88 -0.93 0.82 15.48
N LEU A 89 -1.25 0.05 14.45
CA LEU A 89 -2.16 -1.10 14.56
C LEU A 89 -1.61 -2.17 15.50
N ALA A 90 -0.31 -2.44 15.44
CA ALA A 90 0.33 -3.40 16.35
C ALA A 90 0.25 -2.95 17.82
N GLU A 91 0.52 -1.67 18.12
CA GLU A 91 0.34 -1.12 19.47
C GLU A 91 -1.10 -1.29 19.97
N MET A 92 -2.08 -0.98 19.12
CA MET A 92 -3.50 -1.09 19.47
C MET A 92 -3.90 -2.54 19.73
N PHE A 93 -3.45 -3.48 18.90
CA PHE A 93 -3.76 -4.89 19.12
C PHE A 93 -3.06 -5.48 20.35
N VAL A 94 -1.84 -5.05 20.67
CA VAL A 94 -1.17 -5.47 21.92
C VAL A 94 -1.95 -4.94 23.14
N ALA A 95 -2.39 -3.68 23.10
CA ALA A 95 -3.17 -3.09 24.18
C ALA A 95 -4.51 -3.81 24.41
N GLU A 96 -5.15 -4.31 23.34
CA GLU A 96 -6.41 -5.05 23.41
C GLU A 96 -6.22 -6.53 23.79
N SER A 97 -5.28 -7.23 23.14
CA SER A 97 -5.11 -8.68 23.29
C SER A 97 -4.26 -9.09 24.50
N GLY A 98 -3.33 -8.22 24.93
CA GLY A 98 -2.28 -8.58 25.86
C GLY A 98 -1.23 -9.56 25.31
N ASP A 99 -1.29 -9.91 24.02
CA ASP A 99 -0.37 -10.87 23.38
C ASP A 99 0.85 -10.15 22.77
N PRO A 100 2.06 -10.33 23.31
CA PRO A 100 3.28 -9.74 22.77
C PRO A 100 3.63 -10.23 21.37
N ALA A 101 3.15 -11.41 20.96
CA ALA A 101 3.38 -11.93 19.62
C ALA A 101 2.74 -11.05 18.54
N VAL A 102 1.69 -10.31 18.88
CA VAL A 102 1.08 -9.31 17.99
C VAL A 102 1.97 -8.08 17.83
N GLY A 103 2.83 -7.78 18.82
CA GLY A 103 3.83 -6.73 18.75
C GLY A 103 4.87 -6.96 17.65
N ALA A 104 5.15 -8.21 17.26
CA ALA A 104 6.04 -8.53 16.16
C ALA A 104 5.56 -7.96 14.81
N MET A 105 4.25 -7.74 14.65
CA MET A 105 3.68 -7.11 13.45
C MET A 105 4.22 -5.70 13.22
N ALA A 106 4.62 -4.98 14.27
CA ALA A 106 5.20 -3.64 14.16
C ALA A 106 6.55 -3.65 13.40
N THR A 107 7.25 -4.78 13.39
CA THR A 107 8.60 -4.91 12.84
C THR A 107 8.68 -5.85 11.64
N TYR A 108 7.82 -6.87 11.58
CA TYR A 108 7.75 -7.81 10.47
C TYR A 108 6.31 -7.96 9.97
N ASN A 109 6.03 -7.39 8.80
CA ASN A 109 4.74 -7.49 8.12
C ASN A 109 4.93 -7.32 6.59
N PRO A 110 3.94 -7.66 5.75
CA PRO A 110 4.07 -7.56 4.29
C PRO A 110 4.39 -6.15 3.79
N VAL A 111 3.83 -5.10 4.43
CA VAL A 111 4.12 -3.70 4.07
C VAL A 111 5.62 -3.42 4.21
N ALA A 112 6.20 -3.75 5.37
CA ALA A 112 7.63 -3.56 5.62
C ALA A 112 8.50 -4.35 4.63
N ALA A 113 8.10 -5.58 4.29
CA ALA A 113 8.83 -6.40 3.32
C ALA A 113 8.79 -5.83 1.90
N ILE A 114 7.64 -5.33 1.44
CA ILE A 114 7.49 -4.67 0.13
C ILE A 114 8.33 -3.40 0.08
N THR A 115 8.20 -2.54 1.10
CA THR A 115 8.96 -1.27 1.19
C THR A 115 10.47 -1.51 1.20
N ALA A 116 10.96 -2.51 1.94
CA ALA A 116 12.37 -2.86 1.95
C ALA A 116 12.89 -3.31 0.57
N ARG A 117 12.10 -4.08 -0.19
CA ARG A 117 12.46 -4.45 -1.57
C ARG A 117 12.53 -3.25 -2.50
N LEU A 118 11.59 -2.31 -2.41
CA LEU A 118 11.62 -1.07 -3.20
C LEU A 118 12.84 -0.20 -2.88
N LEU A 119 13.28 -0.21 -1.62
CA LEU A 119 14.51 0.47 -1.17
C LEU A 119 15.80 -0.28 -1.54
N GLY A 120 15.72 -1.51 -2.06
CA GLY A 120 16.88 -2.35 -2.33
C GLY A 120 17.59 -2.85 -1.06
N ILE A 121 16.88 -2.92 0.07
CA ILE A 121 17.40 -3.39 1.35
C ILE A 121 17.05 -4.88 1.52
N GLU A 122 17.98 -5.66 2.09
CA GLU A 122 17.74 -7.05 2.43
C GLU A 122 16.60 -7.17 3.45
N VAL A 123 15.59 -7.99 3.14
CA VAL A 123 14.46 -8.23 4.04
C VAL A 123 14.90 -9.26 5.09
N PRO A 124 14.98 -8.92 6.39
CA PRO A 124 15.34 -9.88 7.42
C PRO A 124 14.28 -10.98 7.51
N GLY A 125 14.69 -12.22 7.77
CA GLY A 125 13.73 -13.29 8.01
C GLY A 125 12.97 -13.08 9.33
N LEU A 126 11.71 -13.55 9.42
CA LEU A 126 10.91 -13.47 10.64
C LEU A 126 11.65 -13.98 11.89
N ALA A 127 12.42 -15.07 11.74
CA ALA A 127 13.21 -15.64 12.82
C ALA A 127 14.35 -14.71 13.31
N ASP A 128 14.85 -13.82 12.46
CA ASP A 128 15.90 -12.87 12.82
C ASP A 128 15.33 -11.63 13.52
N VAL A 129 14.09 -11.26 13.19
CA VAL A 129 13.35 -10.16 13.84
C VAL A 129 12.94 -10.57 15.26
N LEU A 130 12.35 -11.75 15.43
CA LEU A 130 11.89 -12.24 16.75
C LEU A 130 13.03 -12.46 17.77
N LYS A 131 14.27 -12.65 17.32
CA LYS A 131 15.44 -12.75 18.21
C LYS A 131 15.87 -11.40 18.80
N ARG A 132 15.40 -10.27 18.23
CA ARG A 132 15.83 -8.91 18.59
C ARG A 132 14.77 -8.14 19.40
N SER A 133 13.54 -8.65 19.48
CA SER A 133 12.41 -8.13 20.27
C SER A 133 12.31 -8.81 21.63
#